data_AF-A0A9W7AJX9-F1
#
_entry.id   AF-A0A9W7AJX9-F1
#
_cell.length_a   1.000
_cell.length_b   1.000
_cell.length_c   1.000
_cell.angle_alpha   90.00
_cell.angle_beta   90.00
_cell.angle_gamma   90.00
#
_symmetry.space_group_name_H-M   'P 1'
#
loop_
_entity.id
_entity.type
_entity.pdbx_description
1 polymer ?
#
loop_
_entity_poly.entity_id
_entity_poly.type
_entity_poly.pdbx_seq_one_letter_code
_entity_poly.pdbx_strand_id
1 'polypeptide(L)'
;MTADPICFVTKCKSETLSLTPTSVKGLKCLGQCKGEQKCASQCFNKYTSPELESWLNCALERESCLPLPPSATSSSIVTSPLPPPEQNLDLNKLSGKWYKVFGKSPIYDLFPCQTNTFTPTSSTTLLADIFLRINSDESGYYESRLTEDLKLDSEGFLNVVGKMYGLTFNEKWSVRVVGEAVLVDYVGETMQGEYRGGFVYKREKEVDKSFTDSISKYVDLSSYSKIDNSCPATVNGRGSIVREKGEVNGGEWKDLIFGEGGIGDWVNPGWRGEYDQK
;
A
#
# COMPACT_ATOMS: atom_id res chain seq x y z
N MET A 1 -18.97 -8.86 -17.60
CA MET A 1 -19.05 -8.48 -16.17
C MET A 1 -19.41 -7.01 -16.13
N THR A 2 -20.59 -6.66 -15.64
CA THR A 2 -21.08 -5.27 -15.65
C THR A 2 -21.04 -4.73 -14.24
N ALA A 3 -20.33 -3.64 -14.05
CA ALA A 3 -20.34 -2.91 -12.79
C ALA A 3 -21.78 -2.50 -12.40
N ASP A 4 -22.08 -2.48 -11.09
CA ASP A 4 -23.42 -2.23 -10.56
C ASP A 4 -23.50 -0.86 -9.87
N PRO A 5 -24.01 0.19 -10.55
CA PRO A 5 -24.19 1.52 -9.98
C PRO A 5 -25.05 1.54 -8.72
N ILE A 6 -26.01 0.62 -8.67
CA ILE A 6 -26.99 0.55 -7.59
C ILE A 6 -26.32 -0.05 -6.35
N CYS A 7 -25.36 -0.96 -6.52
CA CYS A 7 -24.60 -1.56 -5.42
C CYS A 7 -23.96 -0.51 -4.50
N PHE A 8 -23.26 0.50 -5.03
CA PHE A 8 -22.59 1.51 -4.19
C PHE A 8 -23.58 2.29 -3.33
N VAL A 9 -24.68 2.75 -3.93
CA VAL A 9 -25.66 3.60 -3.24
C VAL A 9 -26.63 2.81 -2.36
N THR A 10 -26.70 1.49 -2.51
CA THR A 10 -27.58 0.60 -1.72
C THR A 10 -26.83 -0.22 -0.69
N LYS A 11 -25.75 -0.92 -1.07
CA LYS A 11 -24.94 -1.79 -0.21
C LYS A 11 -23.86 -1.02 0.56
N CYS A 12 -23.30 0.02 -0.05
CA CYS A 12 -22.32 0.92 0.56
C CYS A 12 -22.92 2.29 0.89
N LYS A 13 -24.22 2.35 1.23
CA LYS A 13 -24.96 3.61 1.39
C LYS A 13 -24.32 4.52 2.44
N SER A 14 -24.00 3.98 3.61
CA SER A 14 -23.40 4.74 4.72
C SER A 14 -22.07 5.36 4.32
N GLU A 15 -21.20 4.57 3.69
CA GLU A 15 -19.88 4.97 3.23
C GLU A 15 -19.99 5.96 2.07
N THR A 16 -20.98 5.80 1.19
CA THR A 16 -21.22 6.71 0.08
C THR A 16 -21.67 8.08 0.58
N LEU A 17 -22.55 8.11 1.60
CA LEU A 17 -23.02 9.35 2.21
C LEU A 17 -21.95 10.05 3.07
N SER A 18 -20.91 9.34 3.52
CA SER A 18 -19.81 9.93 4.30
C SER A 18 -18.69 10.51 3.45
N LEU A 19 -18.70 10.29 2.13
CA LEU A 19 -17.68 10.83 1.23
C LEU A 19 -17.64 12.36 1.30
N THR A 20 -16.41 12.89 1.31
CA THR A 20 -16.14 14.32 1.33
C THR A 20 -15.73 14.83 -0.07
N PRO A 21 -15.68 16.14 -0.31
CA PRO A 21 -15.09 16.69 -1.54
C PRO A 21 -13.67 16.18 -1.81
N THR A 22 -12.88 15.96 -0.76
CA THR A 22 -11.53 15.37 -0.87
C THR A 22 -11.60 13.93 -1.38
N SER A 23 -12.53 13.14 -0.85
CA SER A 23 -12.75 11.75 -1.29
C SER A 23 -13.17 11.69 -2.77
N VAL A 24 -14.01 12.62 -3.23
CA VAL A 24 -14.41 12.73 -4.64
C VAL A 24 -13.23 13.09 -5.54
N LYS A 25 -12.37 14.04 -5.13
CA LYS A 25 -11.12 14.35 -5.84
C LYS A 25 -10.22 13.11 -5.94
N GLY A 26 -10.13 12.31 -4.86
CA GLY A 26 -9.41 11.04 -4.85
C GLY A 26 -9.97 10.02 -5.84
N LEU A 27 -11.29 9.80 -5.84
CA LEU A 27 -11.95 8.87 -6.78
C LEU A 27 -11.76 9.28 -8.25
N LYS A 28 -11.86 10.57 -8.57
CA LYS A 28 -11.58 11.10 -9.93
C LYS A 28 -10.12 10.92 -10.31
N CYS A 29 -9.19 11.20 -9.40
CA CYS A 29 -7.76 10.99 -9.63
C CYS A 29 -7.46 9.52 -9.95
N LEU A 30 -7.99 8.59 -9.14
CA LEU A 30 -7.85 7.16 -9.38
C LEU A 30 -8.39 6.77 -10.76
N GLY A 31 -9.61 7.20 -11.10
CA GLY A 31 -10.21 6.91 -12.40
C GLY A 31 -9.35 7.37 -13.59
N GLN A 32 -8.72 8.54 -13.49
CA GLN A 32 -7.79 9.06 -14.51
C GLN A 32 -6.50 8.23 -14.65
N CYS A 33 -6.12 7.46 -13.64
CA CYS A 33 -4.93 6.60 -13.72
C CYS A 33 -5.11 5.39 -14.63
N LYS A 34 -6.35 5.04 -15.02
CA LYS A 34 -6.64 3.90 -15.91
C LYS A 34 -5.88 2.61 -15.52
N GLY A 35 -5.84 2.31 -14.22
CA GLY A 35 -5.20 1.12 -13.65
C GLY A 35 -3.68 1.21 -13.45
N GLU A 36 -3.04 2.32 -13.81
CA GLU A 36 -1.59 2.49 -13.62
C GLU A 36 -1.23 2.65 -12.14
N GLN A 37 -0.38 1.76 -11.62
CA GLN A 37 -0.09 1.63 -10.20
C GLN A 37 0.60 2.87 -9.61
N LYS A 38 1.59 3.44 -10.30
CA LYS A 38 2.34 4.59 -9.80
C LYS A 38 1.44 5.82 -9.65
N CYS A 39 0.58 6.06 -10.63
CA CYS A 39 -0.43 7.10 -10.61
C CYS A 39 -1.42 6.87 -9.46
N ALA A 40 -1.91 5.64 -9.29
CA ALA A 40 -2.84 5.31 -8.20
C ALA A 40 -2.22 5.59 -6.82
N SER A 41 -0.97 5.17 -6.60
CA SER A 41 -0.24 5.47 -5.36
C SER A 41 -0.09 6.97 -5.12
N GLN A 42 0.15 7.78 -6.15
CA GLN A 42 0.20 9.24 -6.02
C GLN A 42 -1.16 9.83 -5.65
N CYS A 43 -2.25 9.34 -6.25
CA CYS A 43 -3.61 9.74 -5.88
C CYS A 43 -3.93 9.41 -4.42
N PHE A 44 -3.56 8.21 -3.95
CA PHE A 44 -3.73 7.83 -2.55
C PHE A 44 -2.95 8.74 -1.61
N ASN A 45 -1.66 8.97 -1.89
CA ASN A 45 -0.81 9.84 -1.09
C ASN A 45 -1.39 11.26 -0.97
N LYS A 46 -2.07 11.74 -2.01
CA LYS A 46 -2.64 13.08 -2.07
C LYS A 46 -4.03 13.21 -1.43
N TYR A 47 -4.91 12.26 -1.68
CA TYR A 47 -6.35 12.40 -1.40
C TYR A 47 -6.92 11.40 -0.40
N THR A 48 -6.13 10.45 0.10
CA THR A 48 -6.64 9.44 1.02
C THR A 48 -7.28 10.05 2.28
N SER A 49 -8.38 9.44 2.73
CA SER A 49 -9.13 9.81 3.92
C SER A 49 -9.87 8.60 4.50
N PRO A 50 -10.15 8.54 5.82
CA PRO A 50 -10.93 7.44 6.40
C PRO A 50 -12.26 7.19 5.68
N GLU A 51 -12.90 8.25 5.19
CA GLU A 51 -14.14 8.17 4.41
C GLU A 51 -13.90 7.51 3.05
N LEU A 52 -12.83 7.89 2.35
CA LEU A 52 -12.44 7.27 1.07
C LEU A 52 -12.04 5.80 1.28
N GLU A 53 -11.23 5.50 2.30
CA GLU A 53 -10.78 4.15 2.64
C GLU A 53 -11.96 3.24 2.99
N SER A 54 -12.90 3.72 3.81
CA SER A 54 -14.12 2.98 4.15
C SER A 54 -14.97 2.71 2.92
N TRP A 55 -15.10 3.69 2.03
CA TRP A 55 -15.86 3.52 0.79
C TRP A 55 -15.21 2.51 -0.14
N LEU A 56 -13.90 2.61 -0.37
CA LEU A 56 -13.14 1.67 -1.20
C LEU A 56 -13.23 0.25 -0.64
N ASN A 57 -13.10 0.09 0.67
CA ASN A 57 -13.25 -1.20 1.33
C ASN A 57 -14.63 -1.82 1.06
N CYS A 58 -15.70 -1.05 1.26
CA CYS A 58 -17.06 -1.54 1.02
C CYS A 58 -17.25 -1.90 -0.46
N ALA A 59 -16.94 -0.96 -1.34
CA ALA A 59 -17.28 -1.02 -2.75
C ALA A 59 -16.48 -2.09 -3.49
N LEU A 60 -15.21 -2.27 -3.16
CA LEU A 60 -14.29 -3.11 -3.92
C LEU A 60 -14.06 -4.47 -3.28
N GLU A 61 -14.03 -4.56 -1.95
CA GLU A 61 -13.76 -5.82 -1.27
C GLU A 61 -15.01 -6.48 -0.71
N ARG A 62 -15.81 -5.74 0.05
CA ARG A 62 -16.92 -6.32 0.81
C ARG A 62 -18.11 -6.69 -0.08
N GLU A 63 -18.49 -5.78 -0.96
CA GLU A 63 -19.69 -5.92 -1.80
C GLU A 63 -19.35 -6.18 -3.27
N SER A 64 -18.07 -6.05 -3.65
CA SER A 64 -17.60 -6.27 -5.04
C SER A 64 -18.44 -5.54 -6.10
N CYS A 65 -18.81 -4.28 -5.83
CA CYS A 65 -19.66 -3.47 -6.72
C CYS A 65 -19.00 -3.18 -8.09
N LEU A 66 -17.67 -3.29 -8.19
CA LEU A 66 -16.92 -3.32 -9.45
C LEU A 66 -16.29 -4.71 -9.67
N PRO A 67 -16.71 -5.45 -10.70
CA PRO A 67 -16.07 -6.71 -11.02
C PRO A 67 -14.68 -6.47 -11.63
N LEU A 68 -13.68 -7.16 -11.09
CA LEU A 68 -12.32 -7.16 -11.60
C LEU A 68 -12.20 -8.01 -12.88
N PRO A 69 -11.34 -7.65 -13.83
CA PRO A 69 -11.06 -8.50 -14.97
C PRO A 69 -10.46 -9.85 -14.52
N PRO A 70 -10.74 -10.97 -15.22
CA PRO A 70 -10.21 -12.29 -14.89
C PRO A 70 -8.67 -12.33 -14.82
N SER A 71 -7.98 -11.50 -15.60
CA SER A 71 -6.52 -11.37 -15.57
C SER A 71 -5.98 -10.73 -14.29
N ALA A 72 -6.79 -9.92 -13.60
CA ALA A 72 -6.50 -9.45 -12.23
C ALA A 72 -6.78 -10.53 -11.17
N THR A 73 -7.36 -11.68 -11.56
CA THR A 73 -7.58 -12.84 -10.69
C THR A 73 -6.65 -14.03 -11.01
N SER A 74 -5.86 -13.95 -12.10
CA SER A 74 -4.93 -15.01 -12.51
C SER A 74 -3.48 -14.61 -12.23
N SER A 75 -3.00 -15.03 -11.06
CA SER A 75 -1.62 -14.98 -10.54
C SER A 75 -0.64 -15.77 -11.42
N SER A 76 -0.37 -15.27 -12.62
CA SER A 76 0.48 -15.96 -13.58
C SER A 76 1.42 -14.98 -14.28
N ILE A 77 2.47 -14.56 -13.57
CA ILE A 77 3.83 -14.34 -14.09
C ILE A 77 4.83 -14.56 -12.92
N VAL A 78 5.08 -15.84 -12.62
CA VAL A 78 6.28 -16.26 -11.87
C VAL A 78 7.46 -16.22 -12.84
N THR A 79 8.32 -15.21 -12.77
CA THR A 79 9.56 -15.20 -13.60
C THR A 79 10.84 -15.09 -12.81
N SER A 80 10.81 -14.87 -11.49
CA SER A 80 11.96 -15.14 -10.62
C SER A 80 11.52 -15.50 -9.20
N PRO A 81 12.04 -16.59 -8.62
CA PRO A 81 11.76 -16.95 -7.24
C PRO A 81 12.34 -15.89 -6.29
N LEU A 82 11.71 -15.72 -5.11
CA LEU A 82 12.33 -15.00 -4.01
C LEU A 82 13.65 -15.68 -3.63
N PRO A 83 14.63 -14.93 -3.08
CA PRO A 83 15.82 -15.55 -2.51
C PRO A 83 15.41 -16.53 -1.39
N PRO A 84 16.17 -17.62 -1.16
CA PRO A 84 15.86 -18.56 -0.08
C PRO A 84 15.80 -17.85 1.28
N PRO A 85 14.77 -18.12 2.09
CA PRO A 85 14.62 -17.49 3.40
C PRO A 85 15.65 -18.03 4.39
N GLU A 86 15.84 -17.32 5.50
CA GLU A 86 16.63 -17.83 6.62
C GLU A 86 15.98 -19.07 7.23
N GLN A 87 16.75 -20.16 7.30
CA GLN A 87 16.29 -21.40 7.93
C GLN A 87 16.14 -21.20 9.44
N ASN A 88 15.02 -21.66 10.01
CA ASN A 88 14.71 -21.53 11.44
C ASN A 88 14.72 -20.06 11.93
N LEU A 89 14.13 -19.16 11.16
CA LEU A 89 13.96 -17.75 11.54
C LEU A 89 13.31 -17.63 12.93
N ASP A 90 14.04 -17.07 13.89
CA ASP A 90 13.52 -16.73 15.22
C ASP A 90 12.83 -15.36 15.17
N LEU A 91 11.49 -15.36 15.23
CA LEU A 91 10.68 -14.14 15.17
C LEU A 91 10.98 -13.17 16.32
N ASN A 92 11.53 -13.63 17.44
CA ASN A 92 11.92 -12.73 18.53
C ASN A 92 13.03 -11.76 18.14
N LYS A 93 13.88 -12.12 17.18
CA LYS A 93 14.90 -11.22 16.63
C LYS A 93 14.30 -10.01 15.90
N LEU A 94 13.07 -10.14 15.42
CA LEU A 94 12.34 -9.06 14.76
C LEU A 94 11.64 -8.13 15.75
N SER A 95 11.47 -8.53 17.02
CA SER A 95 10.65 -7.81 18.00
C SER A 95 11.07 -6.34 18.19
N GLY A 96 10.11 -5.43 18.34
CA GLY A 96 10.32 -4.01 18.60
C GLY A 96 10.37 -3.15 17.35
N LYS A 97 10.78 -1.89 17.53
CA LYS A 97 10.73 -0.85 16.49
C LYS A 97 11.91 -0.92 15.52
N TRP A 98 11.62 -0.66 14.24
CA TRP A 98 12.57 -0.61 13.13
C TRP A 98 12.27 0.56 12.18
N TYR A 99 13.33 1.05 11.53
CA TYR A 99 13.29 2.04 10.46
C TYR A 99 13.69 1.36 9.15
N LYS A 100 12.93 1.57 8.07
CA LYS A 100 13.40 1.20 6.73
C LYS A 100 14.46 2.22 6.33
N VAL A 101 15.69 1.76 6.12
CA VAL A 101 16.84 2.62 5.79
C VAL A 101 17.25 2.51 4.32
N PHE A 102 16.85 1.44 3.65
CA PHE A 102 16.96 1.27 2.20
C PHE A 102 15.68 0.64 1.66
N GLY A 103 15.31 1.00 0.43
CA GLY A 103 14.17 0.45 -0.28
C GLY A 103 14.45 0.28 -1.77
N LYS A 104 13.84 -0.73 -2.39
CA LYS A 104 14.06 -1.09 -3.80
C LYS A 104 12.94 -0.56 -4.69
N SER A 105 11.69 -0.65 -4.24
CA SER A 105 10.54 -0.14 -4.97
C SER A 105 10.37 1.36 -4.71
N PRO A 106 10.42 2.22 -5.75
CA PRO A 106 10.19 3.65 -5.57
C PRO A 106 8.75 3.99 -5.18
N ILE A 107 7.82 3.04 -5.31
CA ILE A 107 6.39 3.24 -5.06
C ILE A 107 6.01 2.74 -3.67
N TYR A 108 6.57 1.61 -3.23
CA TYR A 108 6.16 0.92 -2.01
C TYR A 108 7.17 1.01 -0.85
N ASP A 109 8.45 1.26 -1.14
CA ASP A 109 9.50 1.17 -0.11
C ASP A 109 10.03 2.53 0.35
N LEU A 110 9.90 3.59 -0.45
CA LEU A 110 10.62 4.86 -0.25
C LEU A 110 9.85 5.95 0.49
N PHE A 111 8.96 5.57 1.41
CA PHE A 111 8.31 6.57 2.28
C PHE A 111 9.36 7.21 3.22
N PRO A 112 9.46 8.56 3.25
CA PRO A 112 10.52 9.25 3.97
C PRO A 112 10.36 9.14 5.49
N CYS A 113 9.13 9.03 5.99
CA CYS A 113 8.89 8.86 7.42
C CYS A 113 8.09 7.59 7.62
N GLN A 114 8.76 6.50 7.94
CA GLN A 114 8.11 5.23 8.19
C GLN A 114 8.83 4.40 9.25
N THR A 115 8.05 3.66 10.03
CA THR A 115 8.57 2.70 11.01
C THR A 115 7.64 1.50 11.15
N ASN A 116 8.22 0.33 11.37
CA ASN A 116 7.49 -0.89 11.69
C ASN A 116 7.84 -1.29 13.13
N THR A 117 6.84 -1.60 13.94
CA THR A 117 7.02 -2.16 15.27
C THR A 117 6.47 -3.57 15.27
N PHE A 118 7.35 -4.55 15.41
CA PHE A 118 6.96 -5.95 15.36
C PHE A 118 6.73 -6.51 16.75
N THR A 119 5.64 -7.26 16.91
CA THR A 119 5.27 -7.93 18.16
C THR A 119 5.04 -9.42 17.89
N PRO A 120 5.99 -10.31 18.26
CA PRO A 120 5.77 -11.75 18.19
C PRO A 120 4.57 -12.15 19.06
N THR A 121 3.62 -12.87 18.46
CA THR A 121 2.44 -13.39 19.15
C THR A 121 2.53 -14.89 19.39
N SER A 122 3.39 -15.58 18.63
CA SER A 122 3.78 -16.98 18.86
C SER A 122 5.15 -17.26 18.23
N SER A 123 5.56 -18.53 18.17
CA SER A 123 6.77 -18.94 17.43
C SER A 123 6.65 -18.81 15.92
N THR A 124 5.42 -18.67 15.37
CA THR A 124 5.18 -18.61 13.92
C THR A 124 4.33 -17.42 13.50
N THR A 125 3.94 -16.53 14.42
CA THR A 125 3.10 -15.36 14.12
C THR A 125 3.65 -14.09 14.74
N LEU A 126 3.49 -12.99 14.03
CA LEU A 126 4.01 -11.67 14.36
C LEU A 126 3.01 -10.61 13.88
N LEU A 127 2.75 -9.60 14.70
CA LEU A 127 2.02 -8.41 14.29
C LEU A 127 3.01 -7.31 13.91
N ALA A 128 2.74 -6.55 12.86
CA ALA A 128 3.49 -5.36 12.53
C ALA A 128 2.60 -4.11 12.61
N ASP A 129 2.92 -3.22 13.54
CA ASP A 129 2.33 -1.88 13.57
C ASP A 129 3.18 -0.94 12.73
N ILE A 130 2.59 -0.42 11.67
CA ILE A 130 3.24 0.46 10.71
C ILE A 130 2.78 1.87 10.95
N PHE A 131 3.75 2.77 11.04
CA PHE A 131 3.54 4.19 11.01
C PHE A 131 4.15 4.74 9.74
N LEU A 132 3.42 5.59 9.02
CA LEU A 132 3.94 6.32 7.87
C LEU A 132 3.44 7.76 7.84
N ARG A 133 4.29 8.65 7.34
CA ARG A 133 3.94 10.04 7.08
C ARG A 133 4.47 10.48 5.71
N ILE A 134 3.58 11.03 4.89
CA ILE A 134 3.84 11.41 3.51
C ILE A 134 3.58 12.91 3.35
N ASN A 135 4.47 13.63 2.67
CA ASN A 135 4.23 15.02 2.33
C ASN A 135 3.00 15.18 1.44
N SER A 136 2.23 16.24 1.69
CA SER A 136 1.14 16.67 0.81
C SER A 136 1.52 17.96 0.10
N ASP A 137 1.14 18.07 -1.18
CA ASP A 137 1.33 19.28 -1.98
C ASP A 137 0.65 20.52 -1.37
N GLU A 138 -0.38 20.32 -0.53
CA GLU A 138 -1.21 21.39 0.05
C GLU A 138 -0.69 21.86 1.43
N SER A 139 0.64 21.87 1.62
CA SER A 139 1.36 22.40 2.80
C SER A 139 1.15 21.63 4.12
N GLY A 140 0.98 20.30 4.05
CA GLY A 140 0.84 19.43 5.22
C GLY A 140 1.41 18.04 5.00
N TYR A 141 0.96 17.06 5.78
CA TYR A 141 1.31 15.65 5.61
C TYR A 141 0.09 14.75 5.80
N TYR A 142 0.06 13.61 5.12
CA TYR A 142 -0.83 12.51 5.50
C TYR A 142 -0.09 11.61 6.48
N GLU A 143 -0.77 11.21 7.55
CA GLU A 143 -0.26 10.23 8.52
C GLU A 143 -1.18 9.02 8.50
N SER A 144 -0.60 7.83 8.41
CA SER A 144 -1.32 6.57 8.48
C SER A 144 -0.72 5.66 9.52
N ARG A 145 -1.60 4.86 10.13
CA ARG A 145 -1.24 3.76 11.00
C ARG A 145 -1.95 2.52 10.51
N LEU A 146 -1.17 1.50 10.19
CA LEU A 146 -1.65 0.25 9.61
C LEU A 146 -1.15 -0.89 10.49
N THR A 147 -1.88 -2.00 10.46
CA THR A 147 -1.45 -3.24 11.11
C THR A 147 -1.40 -4.33 10.05
N GLU A 148 -0.34 -5.12 10.07
CA GLU A 148 -0.18 -6.31 9.25
C GLU A 148 -0.09 -7.56 10.13
N ASP A 149 -0.72 -8.64 9.68
CA ASP A 149 -0.58 -9.97 10.24
C ASP A 149 0.49 -10.74 9.45
N LEU A 150 1.54 -11.20 10.13
CA LEU A 150 2.62 -11.98 9.52
C LEU A 150 2.63 -13.40 10.10
N LYS A 151 2.72 -14.38 9.19
CA LYS A 151 2.76 -15.81 9.53
C LYS A 151 3.91 -16.52 8.82
N LEU A 152 4.78 -17.14 9.61
CA LEU A 152 5.86 -18.01 9.13
C LEU A 152 5.26 -19.32 8.58
N ASP A 153 5.56 -19.63 7.32
CA ASP A 153 5.20 -20.90 6.71
C ASP A 153 6.25 -21.99 6.93
N SER A 154 5.92 -23.21 6.49
CA SER A 154 6.79 -24.38 6.59
C SER A 154 8.06 -24.28 5.73
N GLU A 155 8.10 -23.37 4.76
CA GLU A 155 9.26 -23.14 3.89
C GLU A 155 10.19 -22.04 4.45
N GLY A 156 9.77 -21.35 5.50
CA GLY A 156 10.52 -20.29 6.17
C GLY A 156 10.21 -18.87 5.69
N PHE A 157 9.21 -18.67 4.83
CA PHE A 157 8.78 -17.34 4.41
C PHE A 157 7.73 -16.76 5.36
N LEU A 158 7.68 -15.43 5.47
CA LEU A 158 6.56 -14.76 6.13
C LEU A 158 5.49 -14.43 5.10
N ASN A 159 4.28 -14.93 5.32
CA ASN A 159 3.09 -14.51 4.59
C ASN A 159 2.47 -13.34 5.35
N VAL A 160 2.31 -12.21 4.67
CA VAL A 160 1.90 -10.93 5.23
C VAL A 160 0.53 -10.59 4.65
N VAL A 161 -0.41 -10.25 5.53
CA VAL A 161 -1.72 -9.72 5.13
C VAL A 161 -1.89 -8.38 5.82
N GLY A 162 -2.16 -7.34 5.03
CA GLY A 162 -2.36 -6.00 5.53
C GLY A 162 -3.48 -5.29 4.81
N LYS A 163 -3.86 -4.13 5.34
CA LYS A 163 -4.74 -3.19 4.66
C LYS A 163 -4.07 -1.83 4.55
N MET A 164 -4.09 -1.25 3.35
CA MET A 164 -3.66 0.11 3.09
C MET A 164 -4.71 0.78 2.19
N TYR A 165 -5.07 2.02 2.48
CA TYR A 165 -6.09 2.77 1.75
C TYR A 165 -7.47 2.08 1.68
N GLY A 166 -7.80 1.26 2.69
CA GLY A 166 -9.03 0.46 2.75
C GLY A 166 -8.99 -0.84 1.92
N LEU A 167 -7.86 -1.15 1.28
CA LEU A 167 -7.68 -2.29 0.39
C LEU A 167 -6.65 -3.27 0.97
N THR A 168 -6.94 -4.55 0.81
CA THR A 168 -6.11 -5.66 1.24
C THR A 168 -4.98 -5.85 0.26
N PHE A 169 -3.80 -6.09 0.80
CA PHE A 169 -2.66 -6.60 0.05
C PHE A 169 -2.14 -7.85 0.74
N ASN A 170 -1.56 -8.73 -0.06
CA ASN A 170 -0.90 -9.93 0.42
C ASN A 170 0.55 -9.89 -0.05
N GLU A 171 1.49 -10.23 0.82
CA GLU A 171 2.90 -10.34 0.47
C GLU A 171 3.49 -11.65 0.98
N LYS A 172 4.50 -12.16 0.28
CA LYS A 172 5.37 -13.22 0.76
C LYS A 172 6.77 -12.65 0.88
N TRP A 173 7.34 -12.71 2.08
CA TRP A 173 8.63 -12.13 2.42
C TRP A 173 9.67 -13.22 2.63
N SER A 174 10.81 -13.07 1.98
CA SER A 174 12.06 -13.72 2.36
C SER A 174 12.81 -12.81 3.31
N VAL A 175 13.06 -13.29 4.53
CA VAL A 175 13.66 -12.50 5.61
C VAL A 175 15.00 -13.09 6.01
N ARG A 176 15.98 -12.21 6.24
CA ARG A 176 17.30 -12.56 6.78
C ARG A 176 17.75 -11.55 7.82
N VAL A 177 18.21 -12.03 8.97
CA VAL A 177 18.79 -11.20 10.03
C VAL A 177 20.32 -11.24 9.91
N VAL A 178 20.95 -10.08 9.72
CA VAL A 178 22.41 -9.95 9.56
C VAL A 178 22.92 -8.90 10.54
N GLY A 179 23.48 -9.34 11.67
CA GLY A 179 23.93 -8.43 12.72
C GLY A 179 22.79 -7.54 13.21
N GLU A 180 22.90 -6.23 12.93
CA GLU A 180 21.88 -5.21 13.29
C GLU A 180 20.85 -4.94 12.19
N ALA A 181 20.92 -5.65 11.06
CA ALA A 181 20.03 -5.46 9.92
C ALA A 181 19.01 -6.59 9.80
N VAL A 182 17.81 -6.25 9.31
CA VAL A 182 16.87 -7.23 8.75
C VAL A 182 16.70 -6.91 7.27
N LEU A 183 17.05 -7.87 6.43
CA LEU A 183 16.92 -7.78 4.98
C LEU A 183 15.62 -8.47 4.58
N VAL A 184 14.83 -7.80 3.75
CA VAL A 184 13.57 -8.32 3.25
C VAL A 184 13.52 -8.18 1.74
N ASP A 185 13.24 -9.29 1.06
CA ASP A 185 12.80 -9.32 -0.33
C ASP A 185 11.37 -9.83 -0.36
N TYR A 186 10.50 -9.19 -1.14
CA TYR A 186 9.09 -9.57 -1.16
C TYR A 186 8.49 -9.58 -2.56
N VAL A 187 7.49 -10.44 -2.69
CA VAL A 187 6.48 -10.39 -3.76
C VAL A 187 5.17 -10.04 -3.11
N GLY A 188 4.42 -9.14 -3.74
CA GLY A 188 3.13 -8.69 -3.27
C GLY A 188 2.09 -8.78 -4.36
N GLU A 189 0.84 -8.80 -3.94
CA GLU A 189 -0.32 -8.75 -4.83
C GLU A 189 -1.36 -7.78 -4.27
N THR A 190 -1.87 -6.95 -5.16
CA THR A 190 -3.05 -6.10 -4.94
C THR A 190 -4.10 -6.44 -6.00
N MET A 191 -5.27 -5.82 -5.89
CA MET A 191 -6.28 -5.85 -6.95
C MET A 191 -5.77 -5.33 -8.31
N GLN A 192 -4.69 -4.53 -8.34
CA GLN A 192 -4.08 -3.99 -9.55
C GLN A 192 -2.94 -4.87 -10.09
N GLY A 193 -2.75 -6.05 -9.50
CA GLY A 193 -1.75 -7.03 -9.91
C GLY A 193 -0.57 -7.17 -8.95
N GLU A 194 0.36 -8.01 -9.39
CA GLU A 194 1.57 -8.34 -8.64
C GLU A 194 2.59 -7.18 -8.65
N TYR A 195 3.34 -7.06 -7.58
CA TYR A 195 4.45 -6.14 -7.43
C TYR A 195 5.59 -6.78 -6.64
N ARG A 196 6.77 -6.18 -6.70
CA ARG A 196 7.97 -6.69 -6.03
C ARG A 196 8.78 -5.54 -5.48
N GLY A 197 9.53 -5.84 -4.43
CA GLY A 197 10.43 -4.88 -3.82
C GLY A 197 11.36 -5.55 -2.84
N GLY A 198 11.90 -4.72 -1.98
CA GLY A 198 12.78 -5.16 -0.92
C GLY A 198 13.26 -3.97 -0.12
N PHE A 199 13.50 -4.19 1.16
CA PHE A 199 13.93 -3.14 2.06
C PHE A 199 14.86 -3.69 3.13
N VAL A 200 15.61 -2.77 3.73
CA VAL A 200 16.51 -3.04 4.84
C VAL A 200 16.01 -2.30 6.06
N TYR A 201 15.78 -3.03 7.14
CA TYR A 201 15.52 -2.45 8.45
C TYR A 201 16.80 -2.25 9.24
N LYS A 202 16.84 -1.16 10.01
CA LYS A 202 17.79 -0.92 11.10
C LYS A 202 17.04 -0.38 12.32
N ARG A 203 17.57 -0.59 13.53
CA ARG A 203 17.01 -0.01 14.78
C ARG A 203 17.11 1.50 14.85
N GLU A 204 18.03 2.08 14.09
CA GLU A 204 18.30 3.51 14.03
C GLU A 204 18.10 4.02 12.60
N LYS A 205 17.81 5.31 12.48
CA LYS A 205 17.64 5.99 11.18
C LYS A 205 18.94 6.14 10.42
N GLU A 206 20.02 6.40 11.16
CA GLU A 206 21.30 6.73 10.57
C GLU A 206 22.02 5.47 10.06
N VAL A 207 22.63 5.61 8.89
CA VAL A 207 23.41 4.56 8.25
C VAL A 207 24.81 5.08 8.00
N ASP A 208 25.79 4.39 8.59
CA ASP A 208 27.20 4.61 8.35
C ASP A 208 27.78 3.55 7.40
N LYS A 209 29.06 3.74 7.05
CA LYS A 209 29.76 2.82 6.15
C LYS A 209 29.96 1.43 6.76
N SER A 210 30.16 1.33 8.07
CA SER A 210 30.35 0.05 8.74
C SER A 210 29.11 -0.84 8.60
N PHE A 211 27.92 -0.24 8.78
CA PHE A 211 26.65 -0.91 8.55
C PHE A 211 26.51 -1.37 7.09
N THR A 212 26.76 -0.50 6.10
CA THR A 212 26.63 -0.88 4.68
C THR A 212 27.62 -1.98 4.29
N ASP A 213 28.86 -1.90 4.78
CA ASP A 213 29.88 -2.90 4.52
C ASP A 213 29.47 -4.27 5.11
N SER A 214 28.85 -4.28 6.30
CA SER A 214 28.38 -5.51 6.98
C SER A 214 27.31 -6.28 6.21
N ILE A 215 26.45 -5.58 5.45
CA ILE A 215 25.33 -6.19 4.71
C ILE A 215 25.62 -6.39 3.21
N SER A 216 26.66 -5.75 2.67
CA SER A 216 27.03 -5.75 1.25
C SER A 216 27.21 -7.15 0.62
N LYS A 217 27.53 -8.17 1.42
CA LYS A 217 27.66 -9.56 0.98
C LYS A 217 26.31 -10.27 0.75
N TYR A 218 25.24 -9.72 1.30
CA TYR A 218 23.91 -10.32 1.34
C TYR A 218 22.90 -9.54 0.49
N VAL A 219 23.14 -8.25 0.27
CA VAL A 219 22.27 -7.37 -0.53
C VAL A 219 23.10 -6.47 -1.44
N ASP A 220 22.69 -6.40 -2.70
CA ASP A 220 23.24 -5.44 -3.67
C ASP A 220 22.57 -4.07 -3.49
N LEU A 221 23.16 -3.25 -2.61
CA LEU A 221 22.67 -1.90 -2.31
C LEU A 221 22.66 -0.96 -3.52
N SER A 222 23.33 -1.29 -4.63
CA SER A 222 23.24 -0.47 -5.86
C SER A 222 21.86 -0.50 -6.51
N SER A 223 21.07 -1.54 -6.22
CA SER A 223 19.67 -1.67 -6.63
C SER A 223 18.68 -1.04 -5.65
N TYR A 224 19.16 -0.44 -4.56
CA TYR A 224 18.35 0.18 -3.51
C TYR A 224 18.58 1.68 -3.46
N SER A 225 17.56 2.42 -3.04
CA SER A 225 17.67 3.82 -2.67
C SER A 225 17.72 3.97 -1.15
N LYS A 226 18.58 4.87 -0.67
CA LYS A 226 18.64 5.24 0.76
C LYS A 226 17.38 6.02 1.12
N ILE A 227 16.77 5.65 2.25
CA ILE A 227 15.60 6.34 2.80
C ILE A 227 16.11 7.37 3.83
N ASP A 228 15.76 8.63 3.63
CA ASP A 228 16.25 9.73 4.47
C ASP A 228 15.72 9.69 5.92
N ASN A 229 14.63 8.96 6.18
CA ASN A 229 13.99 8.86 7.48
C ASN A 229 13.55 10.22 8.09
N SER A 230 13.38 11.23 7.23
CA SER A 230 12.92 12.57 7.56
C SER A 230 11.41 12.60 7.70
N CYS A 231 10.92 13.17 8.81
CA CYS A 231 9.51 13.26 9.09
C CYS A 231 8.99 14.66 8.80
N PRO A 232 8.00 14.81 7.89
CA PRO A 232 7.37 16.10 7.65
C PRO A 232 6.93 16.74 8.96
N ALA A 233 7.37 17.98 9.19
CA ALA A 233 6.98 18.77 10.36
C ALA A 233 5.59 19.37 10.16
N THR A 234 4.95 19.76 11.25
CA THR A 234 3.72 20.57 11.22
C THR A 234 4.04 21.94 10.64
N VAL A 235 3.52 22.25 9.45
CA VAL A 235 3.67 23.59 8.86
C VAL A 235 2.53 24.47 9.40
N ASN A 236 2.87 25.63 9.98
CA ASN A 236 1.90 26.61 10.50
C ASN A 236 0.89 26.05 11.52
N GLY A 237 1.31 25.11 12.38
CA GLY A 237 0.45 24.51 13.41
C GLY A 237 -0.61 23.54 12.87
N ARG A 238 -0.64 23.25 11.56
CA ARG A 238 -1.50 22.23 10.96
C ARG A 238 -0.73 20.91 10.93
N GLY A 239 -1.07 20.00 11.83
CA GLY A 239 -0.71 18.59 11.75
C GLY A 239 -1.80 17.82 11.02
N SER A 240 -1.42 17.10 9.97
CA SER A 240 -2.31 16.47 8.99
C SER A 240 -2.94 17.42 7.95
N ILE A 241 -3.22 16.89 6.75
CA ILE A 241 -3.89 17.61 5.64
C ILE A 241 -5.22 18.20 6.15
N VAL A 242 -5.45 19.50 5.92
CA VAL A 242 -6.76 20.12 6.16
C VAL A 242 -7.69 19.71 5.03
N ARG A 243 -8.53 18.69 5.27
CA ARG A 243 -9.48 18.20 4.28
C ARG A 243 -10.70 19.11 4.18
N GLU A 244 -11.15 19.36 2.95
CA GLU A 244 -12.42 20.04 2.70
C GLU A 244 -13.55 19.23 3.34
N LYS A 245 -14.21 19.85 4.34
CA LYS A 245 -15.41 19.30 4.98
C LYS A 245 -16.64 19.75 4.19
N GLY A 246 -17.58 18.84 3.98
CA GLY A 246 -18.83 19.10 3.31
C GLY A 246 -19.48 17.81 2.82
N GLU A 247 -20.78 17.84 2.59
CA GLU A 247 -21.52 16.74 1.96
C GLU A 247 -21.41 16.85 0.44
N VAL A 248 -21.27 15.71 -0.23
CA VAL A 248 -21.31 15.64 -1.69
C VAL A 248 -22.77 15.57 -2.13
N ASN A 249 -23.22 16.53 -2.94
CA ASN A 249 -24.57 16.51 -3.50
C ASN A 249 -24.78 15.26 -4.38
N GLY A 250 -25.86 14.51 -4.11
CA GLY A 250 -26.10 13.18 -4.66
C GLY A 250 -26.39 13.06 -6.17
N GLY A 251 -26.17 14.11 -6.96
CA GLY A 251 -26.53 14.18 -8.37
C GLY A 251 -25.53 13.56 -9.36
N GLU A 252 -24.25 13.44 -9.00
CA GLU A 252 -23.17 13.12 -9.97
C GLU A 252 -22.47 11.77 -9.72
N TRP A 253 -23.06 10.87 -8.93
CA TRP A 253 -22.47 9.56 -8.64
C TRP A 253 -22.27 8.69 -9.88
N LYS A 254 -23.18 8.80 -10.85
CA LYS A 254 -23.04 8.08 -12.12
C LYS A 254 -21.77 8.51 -12.86
N ASP A 255 -21.45 9.79 -12.87
CA ASP A 255 -20.28 10.30 -13.57
C ASP A 255 -18.99 10.06 -12.78
N LEU A 256 -19.04 10.09 -11.45
CA LEU A 256 -17.90 9.76 -10.62
C LEU A 256 -17.48 8.28 -10.73
N ILE A 257 -18.46 7.40 -10.88
CA ILE A 257 -18.21 5.95 -10.93
C ILE A 257 -18.04 5.47 -12.38
N PHE A 258 -18.90 5.97 -13.28
CA PHE A 258 -19.03 5.53 -14.67
C PHE A 258 -18.93 6.67 -15.68
N GLY A 259 -18.61 7.90 -15.32
CA GLY A 259 -18.22 8.93 -16.27
C GLY A 259 -16.78 8.69 -16.72
N GLU A 260 -16.39 9.26 -17.85
CA GLU A 260 -14.99 9.19 -18.32
C GLU A 260 -14.04 9.73 -17.23
N GLY A 261 -13.02 8.93 -16.88
CA GLY A 261 -12.13 9.21 -15.76
C GLY A 261 -12.73 8.92 -14.38
N GLY A 262 -13.82 8.16 -14.33
CA GLY A 262 -14.45 7.65 -13.11
C GLY A 262 -13.77 6.40 -12.55
N ILE A 263 -14.13 6.01 -11.34
CA ILE A 263 -13.45 4.90 -10.62
C ILE A 263 -13.50 3.55 -11.35
N GLY A 264 -14.50 3.33 -12.21
CA GLY A 264 -14.56 2.15 -13.07
C GLY A 264 -13.37 2.05 -14.03
N ASP A 265 -12.87 3.18 -14.54
CA ASP A 265 -11.72 3.22 -15.46
C ASP A 265 -10.41 2.83 -14.75
N TRP A 266 -10.33 3.04 -13.43
CA TRP A 266 -9.21 2.58 -12.62
C TRP A 266 -9.23 1.08 -12.41
N VAL A 267 -10.37 0.55 -11.97
CA VAL A 267 -10.50 -0.86 -11.55
C VAL A 267 -10.54 -1.82 -12.74
N ASN A 268 -11.08 -1.37 -13.87
CA ASN A 268 -11.15 -2.16 -15.09
C ASN A 268 -10.85 -1.27 -16.31
N PRO A 269 -9.56 -0.99 -16.61
CA PRO A 269 -9.20 -0.16 -17.74
C PRO A 269 -9.81 -0.69 -19.04
N GLY A 270 -10.56 0.16 -19.75
CA GLY A 270 -11.20 -0.17 -21.03
C GLY A 270 -12.48 -1.01 -20.95
N TRP A 271 -13.09 -1.15 -19.77
CA TRP A 271 -14.41 -1.76 -19.57
C TRP A 271 -15.55 -1.15 -20.41
N ARG A 272 -15.32 0.06 -20.96
CA ARG A 272 -16.23 0.76 -21.88
C ARG A 272 -16.16 0.28 -23.33
N GLY A 273 -15.36 -0.74 -23.62
CA GLY A 273 -15.11 -1.21 -24.98
C GLY A 273 -14.05 -0.39 -25.73
N GLU A 274 -13.25 0.42 -25.02
CA GLU A 274 -12.16 1.22 -25.62
C GLU A 274 -11.04 0.34 -26.22
N TYR A 275 -10.92 -0.91 -25.78
CA TYR A 275 -9.94 -1.87 -26.28
C TYR A 275 -10.51 -2.90 -27.28
N ASP A 276 -11.80 -2.84 -27.63
CA ASP A 276 -12.43 -3.74 -28.62
C ASP A 276 -12.13 -3.35 -30.08
N GLN A 277 -11.26 -2.34 -30.29
CA GLN A 277 -10.73 -1.96 -31.59
C GLN A 277 -9.23 -2.23 -31.69
N LYS A 278 -8.82 -3.50 -31.61
CA LYS A 278 -7.56 -3.99 -32.20
C LYS A 278 -7.64 -5.47 -32.55
#